data_AF-A0A951V7Q4-F1
#
_entry.id   AF-A0A951V7Q4-F1
#
_cell.length_a   1.000
_cell.length_b   1.000
_cell.length_c   1.000
_cell.angle_alpha   90.00
_cell.angle_beta   90.00
_cell.angle_gamma   90.00
#
_symmetry.space_group_name_H-M   'P 1'
#
loop_
_entity.id
_entity.type
_entity.pdbx_description
1 polymer ?
#
loop_
_entity_poly.entity_id
_entity_poly.type
_entity_poly.pdbx_seq_one_letter_code
_entity_poly.pdbx_strand_id
1 'polypeptide(L)'
;MAYKKRGKLQCSEKEHNQLEKISKSKIQQFRKVQRSTIFLMYMDNKPVSEIARSVGLSRESIYSNIDKALAFGPIAALDDLSGRGVSAEISDEDKAWIVNLACSSPKDHGYANELWTYSLLARHIRENCVAKGYPRLKNAGKSFVHGVLDKEGIKPHKITYYLERRDDNFEEKMAQVLSVYKEVQLINADEQEQEGQEKSERNHTTVSYDEKPGIQAIKNISAQLLPVPGRHKTIGRDYEYKRLGTLSLLAGIDLHNGTVIPLVENRHRSAEFIKYLRKLAG
;
A
#
# COMPACT_ATOMS: atom_id res chain seq x y z
N MET A 1 44.59 25.37 27.23
CA MET A 1 43.73 25.11 26.05
C MET A 1 43.16 26.42 25.57
N ALA A 2 43.47 26.85 24.35
CA ALA A 2 42.95 28.10 23.79
C ALA A 2 41.42 28.03 23.69
N TYR A 3 40.72 29.03 24.25
CA TYR A 3 39.27 29.15 24.15
C TYR A 3 38.90 29.47 22.69
N LYS A 4 38.59 28.44 21.88
CA LYS A 4 38.15 28.64 20.49
C LYS A 4 36.76 29.27 20.53
N LYS A 5 36.69 30.58 20.24
CA LYS A 5 35.43 31.31 20.13
C LYS A 5 34.63 30.73 18.97
N ARG A 6 33.45 30.16 19.26
CA ARG A 6 32.54 29.61 18.24
C ARG A 6 31.84 30.74 17.50
N GLY A 7 31.48 30.49 16.24
CA GLY A 7 30.76 31.44 15.41
C GLY A 7 29.37 31.78 15.96
N LYS A 8 28.81 32.91 15.51
CA LYS A 8 27.42 33.25 15.79
C LYS A 8 26.51 32.30 15.01
N LEU A 9 25.48 31.77 15.66
CA LEU A 9 24.46 30.96 15.00
C LEU A 9 23.46 31.90 14.32
N GLN A 10 23.37 31.84 12.99
CA GLN A 10 22.43 32.62 12.21
C GLN A 10 21.16 31.79 11.92
N CYS A 11 20.01 32.45 11.94
CA CYS A 11 18.73 31.85 11.55
C CYS A 11 17.84 32.90 10.87
N SER A 12 16.97 32.44 9.97
CA SER A 12 15.88 33.25 9.46
C SER A 12 14.78 33.45 10.51
N GLU A 13 13.94 34.45 10.33
CA GLU A 13 12.81 34.74 11.22
C GLU A 13 11.82 33.55 11.30
N LYS A 14 11.62 32.84 10.19
CA LYS A 14 10.79 31.63 10.14
C LYS A 14 11.36 30.50 11.00
N GLU A 15 12.68 30.28 10.93
CA GLU A 15 13.35 29.25 11.73
C GLU A 15 13.36 29.61 13.21
N HIS A 16 13.55 30.89 13.55
CA HIS A 16 13.48 31.38 14.92
C HIS A 16 12.10 31.10 15.55
N ASN A 17 11.02 31.47 14.85
CA ASN A 17 9.65 31.22 15.31
C ASN A 17 9.35 29.72 15.47
N GLN A 18 9.92 28.88 14.60
CA GLN A 18 9.80 27.43 14.71
C GLN A 18 10.54 26.88 15.94
N LEU A 19 11.75 27.35 16.24
CA LEU A 19 12.50 26.97 17.44
C LEU A 19 11.75 27.38 18.71
N GLU A 20 11.16 28.57 18.73
CA GLU A 20 10.38 29.05 19.87
C GLU A 20 9.12 28.21 20.12
N LYS A 21 8.44 27.81 19.04
CA LYS A 21 7.28 26.90 19.14
C LYS A 21 7.70 25.52 19.69
N ILE A 22 8.85 25.01 19.28
CA ILE A 22 9.37 23.71 19.72
C ILE A 22 9.84 23.77 21.18
N SER A 23 10.51 24.85 21.60
CA SER A 23 11.03 25.01 22.97
C SER A 23 9.93 25.08 24.03
N LYS A 24 8.73 25.55 23.65
CA LYS A 24 7.55 25.63 24.53
C LYS A 24 6.61 24.41 24.43
N SER A 25 6.90 23.45 23.56
CA SER A 25 6.00 22.33 23.30
C SER A 25 6.04 21.27 24.40
N LYS A 26 4.85 20.78 24.80
CA LYS A 26 4.70 19.63 25.72
C LYS A 26 4.53 18.28 25.01
N ILE A 27 4.42 18.30 23.67
CA ILE A 27 4.15 17.11 22.85
C ILE A 27 5.42 16.65 22.11
N GLN A 28 6.31 17.58 21.80
CA GLN A 28 7.57 17.28 21.11
C GLN A 28 8.51 16.43 21.97
N GLN A 29 9.39 15.67 21.30
CA GLN A 29 10.43 14.91 21.97
C GLN A 29 11.30 15.84 22.84
N PHE A 30 11.51 15.47 24.11
CA PHE A 30 12.24 16.30 25.08
C PHE A 30 13.61 16.75 24.59
N ARG A 31 14.34 15.91 23.85
CA ARG A 31 15.65 16.27 23.26
C ARG A 31 15.56 17.41 22.25
N LYS A 32 14.50 17.45 21.43
CA LYS A 32 14.26 18.56 20.48
C LYS A 32 13.96 19.85 21.21
N VAL A 33 13.16 19.76 22.28
CA VAL A 33 12.85 20.90 23.17
C VAL A 33 14.16 21.45 23.77
N GLN A 34 14.97 20.58 24.38
CA GLN A 34 16.28 20.96 24.94
C GLN A 34 17.19 21.62 23.89
N ARG A 35 17.33 21.02 22.70
CA ARG A 35 18.15 21.58 21.60
C ARG A 35 17.64 22.95 21.14
N SER A 36 16.34 23.11 20.98
CA SER A 36 15.76 24.41 20.59
C SER A 36 16.04 25.49 21.65
N THR A 37 15.95 25.17 22.94
CA THR A 37 16.31 26.08 24.03
C THR A 37 17.80 26.43 24.01
N ILE A 38 18.67 25.46 23.73
CA ILE A 38 20.12 25.71 23.58
C ILE A 38 20.38 26.71 22.45
N PHE A 39 19.74 26.53 21.30
CA PHE A 39 19.96 27.37 20.12
C PHE A 39 19.46 28.80 20.35
N LEU A 40 18.25 28.96 20.90
CA LEU A 40 17.68 30.28 21.23
C LEU A 40 18.56 31.03 22.24
N MET A 41 18.95 30.40 23.35
CA MET A 41 19.80 31.06 24.35
C MET A 41 21.20 31.38 23.80
N TYR A 42 21.73 30.57 22.88
CA TYR A 42 23.00 30.85 22.22
C TYR A 42 22.89 32.03 21.24
N MET A 43 21.77 32.17 20.52
CA MET A 43 21.46 33.33 19.67
C MET A 43 21.34 34.63 20.50
N ASP A 44 20.78 34.53 21.71
CA ASP A 44 20.72 35.63 22.70
C ASP A 44 22.09 35.97 23.34
N ASN A 45 23.17 35.35 22.88
CA ASN A 45 24.54 35.51 23.39
C ASN A 45 24.68 35.17 24.89
N LYS A 46 23.83 34.29 25.43
CA LYS A 46 23.97 33.81 26.81
C LYS A 46 25.26 32.99 26.97
N PRO A 47 25.96 33.11 28.11
CA PRO A 47 27.15 32.32 28.36
C PRO A 47 26.78 30.83 28.46
N VAL A 48 27.61 29.95 27.88
CA VAL A 48 27.36 28.50 27.84
C VAL A 48 27.18 27.89 29.24
N SER A 49 27.77 28.49 30.29
CA SER A 49 27.53 28.10 31.68
C SER A 49 26.09 28.33 32.15
N GLU A 50 25.44 29.40 31.69
CA GLU A 50 24.02 29.69 31.97
C GLU A 50 23.12 28.75 31.18
N ILE A 51 23.44 28.51 29.89
CA ILE A 51 22.71 27.55 29.03
C ILE A 51 22.78 26.13 29.60
N ALA A 52 23.96 25.71 30.08
CA ALA A 52 24.15 24.40 30.70
C ALA A 52 23.27 24.23 31.95
N ARG A 53 23.15 25.28 32.79
CA ARG A 53 22.32 25.27 34.00
C ARG A 53 20.83 25.24 33.69
N SER A 54 20.38 25.99 32.67
CA SER A 54 18.95 26.06 32.32
C SER A 54 18.45 24.77 31.66
N VAL A 55 19.27 24.12 30.81
CA VAL A 55 18.89 22.91 30.07
C VAL A 55 19.25 21.62 30.80
N GLY A 56 20.16 21.69 31.79
CA GLY A 56 20.59 20.55 32.59
C GLY A 56 21.58 19.62 31.88
N LEU A 57 22.45 20.15 31.02
CA LEU A 57 23.42 19.37 30.23
C LEU A 57 24.87 19.84 30.47
N SER A 58 25.84 18.98 30.19
CA SER A 58 27.27 19.34 30.29
C SER A 58 27.67 20.37 29.24
N ARG A 59 28.73 21.15 29.51
CA ARG A 59 29.24 22.16 28.57
C ARG A 59 29.66 21.53 27.25
N GLU A 60 30.21 20.32 27.29
CA GLU A 60 30.62 19.52 26.13
C GLU A 60 29.41 19.16 25.26
N SER A 61 28.29 18.80 25.89
CA SER A 61 27.05 18.50 25.20
C SER A 61 26.46 19.75 24.54
N ILE A 62 26.47 20.89 25.24
CA ILE A 62 26.04 22.17 24.66
C ILE A 62 26.89 22.52 23.44
N TYR A 63 28.21 22.43 23.56
CA TYR A 63 29.14 22.69 22.47
C TYR A 63 28.94 21.75 21.28
N SER A 64 28.74 20.44 21.52
CA SER A 64 28.45 19.48 20.44
C SER A 64 27.17 19.83 19.68
N ASN A 65 26.11 20.28 20.38
CA ASN A 65 24.87 20.70 19.72
C ASN A 65 25.05 22.01 18.95
N ILE A 66 25.80 22.98 19.48
CA ILE A 66 26.12 24.23 18.78
C ILE A 66 26.97 23.95 17.53
N ASP A 67 27.98 23.11 17.64
CA ASP A 67 28.85 22.74 16.51
C ASP A 67 28.04 22.06 15.40
N LYS A 68 27.07 21.20 15.77
CA LYS A 68 26.10 20.62 14.81
C LYS A 68 25.21 21.69 14.17
N ALA A 69 24.67 22.63 14.95
CA ALA A 69 23.83 23.70 14.42
C ALA A 69 24.58 24.65 13.50
N LEU A 70 25.86 24.93 13.79
CA LEU A 70 26.72 25.75 12.93
C LEU A 70 27.06 25.04 11.62
N ALA A 71 27.15 23.69 11.62
CA ALA A 71 27.47 22.91 10.42
C ALA A 71 26.26 22.65 9.51
N PHE A 72 25.09 22.34 10.08
CA PHE A 72 23.91 21.86 9.33
C PHE A 72 22.70 22.81 9.39
N GLY A 73 22.80 23.88 10.17
CA GLY A 73 21.68 24.79 10.46
C GLY A 73 20.90 24.39 11.70
N PRO A 74 20.20 25.35 12.35
CA PRO A 74 19.57 25.15 13.65
C PRO A 74 18.36 24.22 13.61
N ILE A 75 17.59 24.20 12.51
CA ILE A 75 16.44 23.30 12.38
C ILE A 75 16.89 21.85 12.14
N ALA A 76 17.83 21.62 11.21
CA ALA A 76 18.34 20.29 10.91
C ALA A 76 19.06 19.67 12.13
N ALA A 77 19.74 20.49 12.93
CA ALA A 77 20.42 20.05 14.14
C ALA A 77 19.50 19.69 15.32
N LEU A 78 18.17 19.88 15.20
CA LEU A 78 17.21 19.36 16.18
C LEU A 78 17.17 17.83 16.17
N ASP A 79 17.34 17.22 15.00
CA ASP A 79 17.32 15.78 14.81
C ASP A 79 18.69 15.12 15.07
N ASP A 80 18.67 13.86 15.48
CA ASP A 80 19.89 13.06 15.59
C ASP A 80 20.40 12.71 14.19
N LEU A 81 21.67 13.01 13.93
CA LEU A 81 22.34 12.50 12.72
C LEU A 81 22.29 10.98 12.74
N SER A 82 22.09 10.37 11.57
CA SER A 82 22.20 8.92 11.43
C SER A 82 23.56 8.50 11.96
N GLY A 83 23.54 7.70 13.04
CA GLY A 83 24.75 7.14 13.60
C GLY A 83 25.43 6.20 12.59
N ARG A 84 26.64 5.75 12.92
CA ARG A 84 27.41 4.78 12.12
C ARG A 84 26.63 3.48 11.82
N GLY A 85 25.57 3.20 12.58
CA GLY A 85 24.78 1.98 12.48
C GLY A 85 25.57 0.76 12.96
N VAL A 86 24.88 -0.37 13.09
CA VAL A 86 25.57 -1.67 13.19
C VAL A 86 26.06 -2.02 11.78
N SER A 87 27.32 -2.42 11.63
CA SER A 87 27.81 -2.90 10.34
C SER A 87 26.94 -4.08 9.90
N ALA A 88 26.36 -4.00 8.71
CA ALA A 88 25.51 -5.06 8.21
C ALA A 88 26.32 -6.37 8.14
N GLU A 89 25.98 -7.33 8.99
CA GLU A 89 26.56 -8.67 8.91
C GLU A 89 26.19 -9.34 7.58
N ILE A 90 25.04 -9.01 7.00
CA ILE A 90 24.57 -9.59 5.74
C ILE A 90 24.89 -8.62 4.59
N SER A 91 25.68 -9.11 3.63
CA SER A 91 26.12 -8.35 2.46
C SER A 91 24.98 -8.12 1.46
N ASP A 92 25.19 -7.23 0.48
CA ASP A 92 24.22 -7.05 -0.60
C ASP A 92 24.18 -8.24 -1.55
N GLU A 93 25.29 -8.98 -1.67
CA GLU A 93 25.34 -10.24 -2.42
C GLU A 93 24.45 -11.31 -1.79
N ASP A 94 24.48 -11.44 -0.46
CA ASP A 94 23.60 -12.34 0.28
C ASP A 94 22.10 -12.02 0.00
N LYS A 95 21.75 -10.72 -0.03
CA LYS A 95 20.37 -10.29 -0.33
C LYS A 95 19.99 -10.56 -1.79
N ALA A 96 20.91 -10.32 -2.72
CA ALA A 96 20.71 -10.60 -4.14
C ALA A 96 20.45 -12.10 -4.38
N TRP A 97 21.16 -12.97 -3.66
CA TRP A 97 20.91 -14.41 -3.75
C TRP A 97 19.52 -14.81 -3.21
N ILE A 98 19.06 -14.20 -2.10
CA ILE A 98 17.69 -14.40 -1.60
C ILE A 98 16.65 -13.99 -2.64
N VAL A 99 16.85 -12.85 -3.28
CA VAL A 99 15.97 -12.33 -4.34
C VAL A 99 15.94 -13.28 -5.53
N ASN A 100 17.11 -13.71 -6.01
CA ASN A 100 17.21 -14.66 -7.12
C ASN A 100 16.48 -15.96 -6.81
N LEU A 101 16.64 -16.51 -5.61
CA LEU A 101 15.95 -17.72 -5.20
C LEU A 101 14.42 -17.51 -5.15
N ALA A 102 13.95 -16.37 -4.64
CA ALA A 102 12.53 -16.04 -4.60
C ALA A 102 11.89 -15.93 -6.01
N CYS A 103 12.70 -15.62 -7.03
CA CYS A 103 12.29 -15.54 -8.43
C CYS A 103 12.33 -16.89 -9.18
N SER A 104 12.79 -17.97 -8.53
CA SER A 104 12.76 -19.34 -9.10
C SER A 104 11.52 -20.11 -8.61
N SER A 105 11.14 -21.21 -9.27
CA SER A 105 10.04 -22.04 -8.78
C SER A 105 10.53 -22.94 -7.63
N PRO A 106 9.75 -23.13 -6.55
CA PRO A 106 10.10 -24.14 -5.53
C PRO A 106 10.24 -25.55 -6.12
N LYS A 107 9.56 -25.83 -7.24
CA LYS A 107 9.66 -27.12 -7.97
C LYS A 107 11.06 -27.36 -8.50
N ASP A 108 11.76 -26.31 -8.94
CA ASP A 108 13.14 -26.38 -9.43
C ASP A 108 14.11 -26.83 -8.32
N HIS A 109 13.69 -26.72 -7.06
CA HIS A 109 14.43 -27.10 -5.86
C HIS A 109 13.87 -28.36 -5.18
N GLY A 110 12.99 -29.10 -5.86
CA GLY A 110 12.45 -30.37 -5.37
C GLY A 110 11.31 -30.25 -4.36
N TYR A 111 10.67 -29.09 -4.23
CA TYR A 111 9.47 -28.94 -3.40
C TYR A 111 8.20 -29.17 -4.20
N ALA A 112 7.19 -29.76 -3.56
CA ALA A 112 5.85 -29.94 -4.15
C ALA A 112 5.04 -28.63 -4.21
N ASN A 113 5.49 -27.58 -3.54
CA ASN A 113 4.81 -26.28 -3.52
C ASN A 113 4.91 -25.59 -4.89
N GLU A 114 3.79 -25.02 -5.36
CA GLU A 114 3.77 -24.19 -6.57
C GLU A 114 4.49 -22.85 -6.36
N LEU A 115 4.32 -22.26 -5.19
CA LEU A 115 4.84 -20.94 -4.83
C LEU A 115 5.69 -21.02 -3.56
N TRP A 116 6.61 -20.07 -3.42
CA TRP A 116 7.35 -19.93 -2.16
C TRP A 116 6.45 -19.37 -1.09
N THR A 117 6.38 -20.04 0.06
CA THR A 117 6.02 -19.37 1.31
C THR A 117 7.28 -18.78 1.93
N TYR A 118 7.18 -17.66 2.66
CA TYR A 118 8.35 -17.09 3.33
C TYR A 118 9.01 -18.07 4.31
N SER A 119 8.21 -18.94 4.95
CA SER A 119 8.74 -19.98 5.85
C SER A 119 9.52 -21.04 5.08
N LEU A 120 9.01 -21.49 3.93
CA LEU A 120 9.67 -22.46 3.06
C LEU A 120 10.96 -21.89 2.48
N LEU A 121 10.89 -20.68 1.94
CA LEU A 121 12.04 -19.98 1.35
C LEU A 121 13.15 -19.76 2.38
N ALA A 122 12.80 -19.26 3.58
CA ALA A 122 13.77 -19.09 4.67
C ALA A 122 14.38 -20.42 5.11
N ARG A 123 13.61 -21.52 5.14
CA ARG A 123 14.13 -22.85 5.44
C ARG A 123 15.11 -23.32 4.37
N HIS A 124 14.74 -23.22 3.09
CA HIS A 124 15.61 -23.59 1.97
C HIS A 124 16.92 -22.79 2.00
N ILE A 125 16.85 -21.48 2.25
CA ILE A 125 18.02 -20.60 2.40
C ILE A 125 18.96 -21.15 3.47
N ARG A 126 18.46 -21.41 4.69
CA ARG A 126 19.32 -21.90 5.79
C ARG A 126 19.95 -23.26 5.51
N GLU A 127 19.23 -24.15 4.81
CA GLU A 127 19.72 -25.48 4.44
C GLU A 127 20.83 -25.40 3.36
N ASN A 128 20.76 -24.44 2.43
CA ASN A 128 21.61 -24.40 1.23
C ASN A 128 22.65 -23.28 1.22
N CYS A 129 22.58 -22.31 2.14
CA CYS A 129 23.40 -21.10 2.07
C CYS A 129 24.90 -21.37 2.21
N VAL A 130 25.32 -22.31 3.06
CA VAL A 130 26.74 -22.64 3.25
C VAL A 130 27.32 -23.28 2.00
N ALA A 131 26.59 -24.22 1.39
CA ALA A 131 27.01 -24.91 0.16
C ALA A 131 27.12 -23.96 -1.04
N LYS A 132 26.34 -22.87 -1.04
CA LYS A 132 26.32 -21.86 -2.11
C LYS A 132 27.24 -20.66 -1.86
N GLY A 133 28.03 -20.66 -0.77
CA GLY A 133 28.99 -19.59 -0.48
C GLY A 133 28.44 -18.42 0.35
N TYR A 134 27.25 -18.54 0.92
CA TYR A 134 26.56 -17.51 1.72
C TYR A 134 26.41 -17.93 3.20
N PRO A 135 27.51 -18.19 3.95
CA PRO A 135 27.43 -18.74 5.30
C PRO A 135 26.70 -17.81 6.29
N ARG A 136 26.65 -16.51 6.00
CA ARG A 136 26.01 -15.50 6.86
C ARG A 136 24.49 -15.61 6.89
N LEU A 137 23.89 -16.30 5.93
CA LEU A 137 22.45 -16.55 5.88
C LEU A 137 21.97 -17.76 6.69
N LYS A 138 22.87 -18.43 7.42
CA LYS A 138 22.53 -19.62 8.24
C LYS A 138 21.44 -19.35 9.27
N ASN A 139 21.33 -18.11 9.75
CA ASN A 139 20.33 -17.67 10.72
C ASN A 139 19.23 -16.78 10.07
N ALA A 140 19.11 -16.77 8.74
CA ALA A 140 18.11 -16.01 8.03
C ALA A 140 16.69 -16.50 8.41
N GLY A 141 16.02 -15.70 9.25
CA GLY A 141 14.65 -15.94 9.69
C GLY A 141 13.62 -15.46 8.66
N LYS A 142 12.38 -15.92 8.82
CA LYS A 142 11.24 -15.54 7.97
C LYS A 142 11.09 -14.01 7.84
N SER A 143 11.17 -13.28 8.96
CA SER A 143 11.01 -11.82 8.98
C SER A 143 12.11 -11.09 8.23
N PHE A 144 13.34 -11.61 8.29
CA PHE A 144 14.46 -11.04 7.54
C PHE A 144 14.25 -11.23 6.04
N VAL A 145 13.94 -12.46 5.60
CA VAL A 145 13.65 -12.77 4.19
C VAL A 145 12.49 -11.94 3.67
N HIS A 146 11.42 -11.80 4.45
CA HIS A 146 10.31 -10.89 4.12
C HIS A 146 10.80 -9.45 3.93
N GLY A 147 11.56 -8.91 4.88
CA GLY A 147 12.07 -7.54 4.81
C GLY A 147 13.02 -7.29 3.64
N VAL A 148 13.79 -8.29 3.21
CA VAL A 148 14.63 -8.20 2.00
C VAL A 148 13.74 -8.12 0.75
N LEU A 149 12.77 -9.03 0.62
CA LEU A 149 11.93 -9.10 -0.57
C LEU A 149 10.94 -7.94 -0.67
N ASP A 150 10.43 -7.45 0.46
CA ASP A 150 9.48 -6.33 0.52
C ASP A 150 10.11 -5.02 0.05
N LYS A 151 11.41 -4.80 0.32
CA LYS A 151 12.17 -3.66 -0.19
C LYS A 151 12.25 -3.66 -1.73
N GLU A 152 12.32 -4.84 -2.33
CA GLU A 152 12.33 -5.04 -3.78
C GLU A 152 10.92 -5.19 -4.37
N GLY A 153 9.87 -5.11 -3.55
CA GLY A 153 8.48 -5.29 -3.98
C GLY A 153 8.10 -6.73 -4.38
N ILE A 154 8.95 -7.72 -4.09
CA ILE A 154 8.78 -9.11 -4.52
C ILE A 154 7.89 -9.86 -3.53
N LYS A 155 6.83 -10.50 -4.05
CA LYS A 155 5.85 -11.24 -3.25
C LYS A 155 5.71 -12.67 -3.79
N PRO A 156 6.65 -13.58 -3.48
CA PRO A 156 6.75 -14.87 -4.17
C PRO A 156 5.66 -15.88 -3.74
N HIS A 157 4.81 -15.48 -2.80
CA HIS A 157 3.64 -16.22 -2.32
C HIS A 157 2.32 -15.74 -2.95
N LYS A 158 2.38 -14.74 -3.85
CA LYS A 158 1.20 -14.17 -4.50
C LYS A 158 1.22 -14.47 -5.99
N ILE A 159 0.04 -14.71 -6.54
CA ILE A 159 -0.20 -14.81 -7.97
C ILE A 159 -0.95 -13.56 -8.39
N THR A 160 -0.49 -12.94 -9.47
CA THR A 160 -1.24 -11.92 -10.19
C THR A 160 -1.47 -12.46 -11.59
N TYR A 161 -2.72 -12.44 -12.04
CA TYR A 161 -3.05 -12.77 -13.41
C TYR A 161 -2.69 -11.57 -14.30
N TYR A 162 -2.05 -11.83 -15.43
CA TYR A 162 -1.90 -10.84 -16.49
C TYR A 162 -2.69 -11.30 -17.70
N LEU A 163 -3.23 -10.33 -18.45
CA LEU A 163 -3.83 -10.59 -19.74
C LEU A 163 -2.74 -10.43 -20.79
N GLU A 164 -2.43 -11.52 -21.45
CA GLU A 164 -1.54 -11.53 -22.61
C GLU A 164 -2.25 -10.84 -23.78
N ARG A 165 -1.56 -9.90 -24.42
CA ARG A 165 -2.05 -9.26 -25.66
C ARG A 165 -1.89 -10.24 -26.82
N ARG A 166 -2.96 -10.96 -27.14
CA ARG A 166 -2.98 -11.98 -28.21
C ARG A 166 -3.51 -11.48 -29.55
N ASP A 167 -4.01 -10.26 -29.59
CA ASP A 167 -4.62 -9.66 -30.78
C ASP A 167 -3.64 -8.66 -31.42
N ASP A 168 -3.31 -8.89 -32.68
CA ASP A 168 -2.39 -8.02 -33.44
C ASP A 168 -2.95 -6.58 -33.58
N ASN A 169 -4.27 -6.42 -33.54
CA ASN A 169 -4.96 -5.13 -33.65
C ASN A 169 -5.44 -4.59 -32.29
N PHE A 170 -4.82 -5.04 -31.17
CA PHE A 170 -5.25 -4.68 -29.81
C PHE A 170 -5.35 -3.17 -29.59
N GLU A 171 -4.34 -2.40 -30.01
CA GLU A 171 -4.28 -0.95 -29.79
C GLU A 171 -5.44 -0.21 -30.50
N GLU A 172 -5.76 -0.62 -31.72
CA GLU A 172 -6.87 -0.02 -32.49
C GLU A 172 -8.22 -0.31 -31.83
N LYS A 173 -8.47 -1.57 -31.44
CA LYS A 173 -9.72 -1.96 -30.75
C LYS A 173 -9.84 -1.29 -29.38
N MET A 174 -8.73 -1.16 -28.65
CA MET A 174 -8.68 -0.44 -27.37
C MET A 174 -9.05 1.03 -27.55
N ALA A 175 -8.51 1.69 -28.58
CA ALA A 175 -8.83 3.08 -28.88
C ALA A 175 -10.32 3.27 -29.19
N GLN A 176 -10.94 2.36 -29.95
CA GLN A 176 -12.38 2.37 -30.25
C GLN A 176 -13.21 2.28 -28.96
N VAL A 177 -12.88 1.34 -28.06
CA VAL A 177 -13.56 1.19 -26.77
C VAL A 177 -13.42 2.43 -25.89
N LEU A 178 -12.21 3.01 -25.81
CA LEU A 178 -11.98 4.24 -25.04
C LEU A 178 -12.73 5.44 -25.62
N SER A 179 -12.89 5.52 -26.95
CA SER A 179 -13.70 6.54 -27.61
C SER A 179 -15.15 6.50 -27.15
N VAL A 180 -15.75 5.31 -27.05
CA VAL A 180 -17.14 5.14 -26.55
C VAL A 180 -17.26 5.63 -25.11
N TYR A 181 -16.31 5.28 -24.23
CA TYR A 181 -16.32 5.79 -22.85
C TYR A 181 -16.18 7.32 -22.78
N LYS A 182 -15.36 7.90 -23.66
CA LYS A 182 -15.19 9.35 -23.71
C LYS A 182 -16.44 10.06 -24.20
N GLU A 183 -17.10 9.51 -25.20
CA GLU A 183 -18.38 10.00 -25.72
C GLU A 183 -19.46 10.00 -24.63
N VAL A 184 -19.62 8.88 -23.90
CA VAL A 184 -20.54 8.79 -22.76
C VAL A 184 -20.23 9.86 -21.70
N GLN A 185 -18.95 10.07 -21.38
CA GLN A 185 -18.54 11.08 -20.42
C GLN A 185 -18.97 12.49 -20.85
N LEU A 186 -18.77 12.84 -22.12
CA LEU A 186 -19.12 14.16 -22.65
C LEU A 186 -20.64 14.38 -22.61
N ILE A 187 -21.41 13.40 -23.07
CA ILE A 187 -22.88 13.47 -23.05
C ILE A 187 -23.41 13.63 -21.62
N ASN A 188 -22.89 12.85 -20.68
CA ASN A 188 -23.31 12.94 -19.28
C ASN A 188 -22.94 14.29 -18.65
N ALA A 189 -21.83 14.91 -19.07
CA ALA A 189 -21.44 16.24 -18.59
C ALA A 189 -22.38 17.32 -19.16
N ASP A 190 -22.67 17.27 -20.46
CA ASP A 190 -23.58 18.21 -21.13
C ASP A 190 -25.00 18.13 -20.54
N GLU A 191 -25.49 16.92 -20.25
CA GLU A 191 -26.80 16.71 -19.59
C GLU A 191 -26.85 17.29 -18.17
N GLN A 192 -25.75 17.22 -17.41
CA GLN A 192 -25.65 17.82 -16.07
C GLN A 192 -25.63 19.35 -16.13
N GLU A 193 -25.02 19.94 -17.15
CA GLU A 193 -25.05 21.40 -17.35
C GLU A 193 -26.45 21.90 -17.76
N GLN A 194 -27.26 21.04 -18.36
CA GLN A 194 -28.63 21.33 -18.81
C GLN A 194 -29.73 20.99 -17.78
N GLU A 195 -29.39 20.64 -16.52
CA GLU A 195 -30.31 20.19 -15.44
C GLU A 195 -31.41 21.21 -14.99
N GLY A 196 -31.69 22.25 -15.78
CA GLY A 196 -32.79 23.20 -15.61
C GLY A 196 -33.66 23.45 -16.85
N GLN A 197 -33.38 22.80 -17.99
CA GLN A 197 -34.20 22.84 -19.20
C GLN A 197 -34.80 21.47 -19.50
N GLU A 198 -35.90 21.41 -20.27
CA GLU A 198 -36.57 20.14 -20.61
C GLU A 198 -35.55 19.12 -21.11
N LYS A 199 -35.52 17.96 -20.44
CA LYS A 199 -34.54 16.90 -20.65
C LYS A 199 -34.61 16.45 -22.11
N SER A 200 -33.62 16.84 -22.91
CA SER A 200 -33.51 16.45 -24.32
C SER A 200 -33.57 14.92 -24.42
N GLU A 201 -34.46 14.39 -25.27
CA GLU A 201 -34.49 12.96 -25.55
C GLU A 201 -33.17 12.55 -26.22
N ARG A 202 -32.43 11.65 -25.56
CA ARG A 202 -31.19 11.10 -26.11
C ARG A 202 -31.47 10.28 -27.37
N ASN A 203 -30.72 10.54 -28.43
CA ASN A 203 -30.81 9.76 -29.68
C ASN A 203 -30.14 8.37 -29.60
N HIS A 204 -29.32 8.11 -28.58
CA HIS A 204 -28.64 6.83 -28.40
C HIS A 204 -28.51 6.48 -26.91
N THR A 205 -28.43 5.18 -26.62
CA THR A 205 -28.23 4.64 -25.28
C THR A 205 -27.03 3.71 -25.30
N THR A 206 -26.08 3.92 -24.40
CA THR A 206 -24.88 3.08 -24.27
C THR A 206 -25.00 2.15 -23.07
N VAL A 207 -24.96 0.83 -23.32
CA VAL A 207 -25.07 -0.20 -22.28
C VAL A 207 -23.80 -1.04 -22.26
N SER A 208 -23.19 -1.18 -21.09
CA SER A 208 -22.14 -2.18 -20.86
C SER A 208 -22.78 -3.48 -20.42
N TYR A 209 -22.57 -4.55 -21.17
CA TYR A 209 -23.17 -5.86 -20.95
C TYR A 209 -22.13 -6.88 -20.47
N ASP A 210 -22.50 -7.70 -19.48
CA ASP A 210 -21.69 -8.81 -19.01
C ASP A 210 -22.56 -10.03 -18.65
N GLU A 211 -21.96 -11.22 -18.76
CA GLU A 211 -22.60 -12.48 -18.42
C GLU A 211 -21.82 -13.17 -17.30
N LYS A 212 -22.57 -13.59 -16.27
CA LYS A 212 -22.06 -14.49 -15.24
C LYS A 212 -22.77 -15.84 -15.36
N PRO A 213 -22.30 -16.74 -16.23
CA PRO A 213 -22.86 -18.08 -16.35
C PRO A 213 -22.45 -18.98 -15.17
N GLY A 214 -23.21 -20.05 -14.93
CA GLY A 214 -22.82 -21.10 -13.98
C GLY A 214 -22.90 -20.71 -12.50
N ILE A 215 -23.71 -19.72 -12.13
CA ILE A 215 -23.96 -19.35 -10.74
C ILE A 215 -24.64 -20.53 -10.05
N GLN A 216 -23.96 -21.17 -9.10
CA GLN A 216 -24.54 -22.26 -8.33
C GLN A 216 -25.63 -21.75 -7.40
N ALA A 217 -26.86 -22.23 -7.59
CA ALA A 217 -27.96 -21.96 -6.69
C ALA A 217 -27.87 -22.95 -5.50
N ILE A 218 -27.46 -22.44 -4.35
CA ILE A 218 -27.23 -23.22 -3.14
C ILE A 218 -28.25 -22.82 -2.06
N LYS A 219 -28.85 -23.83 -1.42
CA LYS A 219 -29.71 -23.64 -0.24
C LYS A 219 -29.16 -24.44 0.92
N ASN A 220 -29.05 -23.83 2.10
CA ASN A 220 -28.70 -24.55 3.32
C ASN A 220 -29.82 -25.53 3.67
N ILE A 221 -29.47 -26.75 4.07
CA ILE A 221 -30.46 -27.76 4.47
C ILE A 221 -31.07 -27.37 5.83
N SER A 222 -30.21 -27.02 6.78
CA SER A 222 -30.60 -26.61 8.13
C SER A 222 -30.71 -25.09 8.27
N ALA A 223 -31.49 -24.66 9.26
CA ALA A 223 -31.59 -23.25 9.61
C ALA A 223 -30.25 -22.72 10.16
N GLN A 224 -29.95 -21.45 9.86
CA GLN A 224 -28.78 -20.79 10.40
C GLN A 224 -28.96 -20.58 11.92
N LEU A 225 -28.00 -21.05 12.71
CA LEU A 225 -28.00 -20.84 14.15
C LEU A 225 -27.41 -19.46 14.47
N LEU A 226 -28.20 -18.62 15.14
CA LEU A 226 -27.72 -17.32 15.61
C LEU A 226 -26.88 -17.49 16.89
N PRO A 227 -25.97 -16.56 17.19
CA PRO A 227 -25.22 -16.58 18.44
C PRO A 227 -26.16 -16.53 19.64
N VAL A 228 -25.93 -17.40 20.62
CA VAL A 228 -26.70 -17.45 21.87
C VAL A 228 -25.69 -17.44 23.03
N PRO A 229 -25.76 -16.45 23.95
CA PRO A 229 -24.87 -16.40 25.12
C PRO A 229 -24.82 -17.74 25.86
N GLY A 230 -23.62 -18.21 26.17
CA GLY A 230 -23.41 -19.48 26.88
C GLY A 230 -23.56 -20.76 26.04
N ARG A 231 -23.96 -20.68 24.77
CA ARG A 231 -24.18 -21.86 23.91
C ARG A 231 -23.44 -21.79 22.58
N HIS A 232 -23.65 -20.73 21.80
CA HIS A 232 -23.02 -20.54 20.49
C HIS A 232 -22.43 -19.13 20.39
N LYS A 233 -21.11 -19.02 20.25
CA LYS A 233 -20.40 -17.72 20.20
C LYS A 233 -20.49 -17.02 18.84
N THR A 234 -20.75 -17.79 17.78
CA THR A 234 -20.76 -17.31 16.39
C THR A 234 -21.99 -17.83 15.67
N ILE A 235 -22.29 -17.23 14.52
CA ILE A 235 -23.29 -17.75 13.60
C ILE A 235 -22.84 -19.15 13.16
N GLY A 236 -23.66 -20.15 13.43
CA GLY A 236 -23.48 -21.52 12.97
C GLY A 236 -24.19 -21.72 11.64
N ARG A 237 -23.45 -22.04 10.59
CA ARG A 237 -24.01 -22.55 9.33
C ARG A 237 -23.71 -24.02 9.22
N ASP A 238 -24.72 -24.79 8.88
CA ASP A 238 -24.56 -26.19 8.53
C ASP A 238 -23.67 -26.30 7.28
N TYR A 239 -22.81 -27.31 7.26
CA TYR A 239 -21.94 -27.57 6.12
C TYR A 239 -22.71 -28.28 5.00
N GLU A 240 -23.84 -28.90 5.31
CA GLU A 240 -24.69 -29.55 4.31
C GLU A 240 -25.53 -28.53 3.55
N TYR A 241 -25.51 -28.66 2.22
CA TYR A 241 -26.25 -27.81 1.32
C TYR A 241 -26.93 -28.62 0.22
N LYS A 242 -28.10 -28.14 -0.22
CA LYS A 242 -28.81 -28.67 -1.37
C LYS A 242 -28.46 -27.86 -2.62
N ARG A 243 -27.97 -28.54 -3.65
CA ARG A 243 -27.76 -27.96 -4.99
C ARG A 243 -29.11 -27.85 -5.70
N LEU A 244 -29.49 -26.65 -6.10
CA LEU A 244 -30.72 -26.37 -6.85
C LEU A 244 -30.47 -26.19 -8.35
N GLY A 245 -29.26 -26.50 -8.81
CA GLY A 245 -28.82 -26.31 -10.20
C GLY A 245 -27.95 -25.08 -10.36
N THR A 246 -27.81 -24.63 -11.61
CA THR A 246 -27.00 -23.48 -12.00
C THR A 246 -27.87 -22.48 -12.75
N LEU A 247 -27.67 -21.20 -12.45
CA LEU A 247 -28.31 -20.08 -13.14
C LEU A 247 -27.27 -19.29 -13.92
N SER A 248 -27.73 -18.57 -14.93
CA SER A 248 -26.94 -17.60 -15.68
C SER A 248 -27.54 -16.22 -15.48
N LEU A 249 -26.72 -15.28 -15.04
CA LEU A 249 -27.10 -13.87 -14.94
C LEU A 249 -26.55 -13.14 -16.17
N LEU A 250 -27.45 -12.58 -16.96
CA LEU A 250 -27.17 -11.65 -18.03
C LEU A 250 -27.51 -10.27 -17.48
N ALA A 251 -26.55 -9.35 -17.46
CA ALA A 251 -26.79 -8.02 -16.91
C ALA A 251 -26.12 -6.96 -17.77
N GLY A 252 -26.84 -5.87 -18.02
CA GLY A 252 -26.22 -4.66 -18.54
C GLY A 252 -26.42 -3.50 -17.60
N ILE A 253 -25.49 -2.57 -17.64
CA ILE A 253 -25.57 -1.28 -16.96
C ILE A 253 -25.69 -0.19 -18.01
N ASP A 254 -26.74 0.62 -17.90
CA ASP A 254 -26.85 1.86 -18.65
C ASP A 254 -25.78 2.83 -18.13
N LEU A 255 -24.85 3.21 -19.00
CA LEU A 255 -23.70 4.04 -18.62
C LEU A 255 -24.05 5.52 -18.42
N HIS A 256 -25.27 5.93 -18.75
CA HIS A 256 -25.71 7.30 -18.58
C HIS A 256 -26.39 7.54 -17.22
N ASN A 257 -27.19 6.59 -16.75
CA ASN A 257 -27.92 6.71 -15.47
C ASN A 257 -27.50 5.69 -14.39
N GLY A 258 -26.65 4.72 -14.73
CA GLY A 258 -26.18 3.67 -13.82
C GLY A 258 -27.21 2.57 -13.52
N THR A 259 -28.34 2.53 -14.23
CA THR A 259 -29.39 1.52 -14.01
C THR A 259 -28.90 0.16 -14.47
N VAL A 260 -28.97 -0.82 -13.57
CA VAL A 260 -28.66 -2.22 -13.89
C VAL A 260 -29.93 -2.92 -14.36
N ILE A 261 -29.85 -3.56 -15.51
CA ILE A 261 -30.92 -4.30 -16.16
C ILE A 261 -30.57 -5.79 -16.07
N PRO A 262 -31.07 -6.53 -15.06
CA PRO A 262 -30.76 -7.94 -14.90
C PRO A 262 -31.74 -8.83 -15.69
N LEU A 263 -31.24 -9.97 -16.16
CA LEU A 263 -32.02 -11.10 -16.68
C LEU A 263 -31.41 -12.40 -16.14
N VAL A 264 -32.20 -13.16 -15.37
CA VAL A 264 -31.78 -14.44 -14.81
C VAL A 264 -32.43 -15.57 -15.60
N GLU A 265 -31.62 -16.47 -16.12
CA GLU A 265 -32.07 -17.60 -16.94
C GLU A 265 -31.40 -18.90 -16.48
N ASN A 266 -32.01 -20.04 -16.84
CA ASN A 266 -31.43 -21.36 -16.58
C ASN A 266 -30.28 -21.71 -17.55
N ARG A 267 -30.14 -20.99 -18.66
CA ARG A 267 -29.17 -21.22 -19.74
C ARG A 267 -28.62 -19.89 -20.27
N HIS A 268 -27.52 -19.92 -21.02
CA HIS A 268 -26.85 -18.75 -21.59
C HIS A 268 -26.55 -18.93 -23.08
N ARG A 269 -27.57 -19.23 -23.89
CA ARG A 269 -27.41 -19.36 -25.35
C ARG A 269 -27.77 -18.03 -26.01
N SER A 270 -27.56 -17.95 -27.33
CA SER A 270 -27.96 -16.79 -28.13
C SER A 270 -29.45 -16.44 -28.00
N ALA A 271 -30.31 -17.42 -27.69
CA ALA A 271 -31.74 -17.18 -27.45
C ALA A 271 -32.00 -16.31 -26.20
N GLU A 272 -31.28 -16.59 -25.11
CA GLU A 272 -31.36 -15.82 -23.88
C GLU A 272 -30.74 -14.41 -24.06
N PHE A 273 -29.68 -14.29 -24.86
CA PHE A 273 -29.13 -12.99 -25.25
C PHE A 273 -30.11 -12.16 -26.10
N ILE A 274 -30.76 -12.75 -27.10
CA ILE A 274 -31.79 -12.08 -27.89
C ILE A 274 -32.96 -11.65 -27.00
N LYS A 275 -33.35 -12.48 -26.02
CA LYS A 275 -34.38 -12.12 -25.04
C LYS A 275 -33.95 -10.91 -24.20
N TYR A 276 -32.68 -10.83 -23.83
CA TYR A 276 -32.11 -9.66 -23.16
C TYR A 276 -32.18 -8.41 -24.05
N LEU A 277 -31.77 -8.49 -25.32
CA LEU A 277 -31.85 -7.37 -26.26
C LEU A 277 -33.29 -6.88 -26.49
N ARG A 278 -34.27 -7.80 -26.57
CA ARG A 278 -35.69 -7.43 -26.64
C ARG A 278 -36.15 -6.69 -25.40
N LYS A 279 -35.68 -7.10 -24.22
CA LYS A 279 -35.96 -6.39 -22.95
C LYS A 279 -35.37 -4.98 -22.93
N LEU A 280 -34.22 -4.77 -23.59
CA LEU A 280 -33.63 -3.42 -23.74
C LEU A 280 -34.41 -2.53 -24.72
N ALA A 281 -35.01 -3.11 -25.76
CA ALA A 281 -35.70 -2.37 -26.80
C ALA A 281 -37.10 -1.85 -26.41
N GLY A 282 -37.65 -2.31 -25.27
CA GLY A 282 -39.02 -2.01 -24.84
C GLY A 282 -40.02 -3.09 -25.22
#